data_AF-A0A9C9EMF9-F1
#
_entry.id   AF-A0A9C9EMF9-F1
#
_cell.length_a   1.000
_cell.length_b   1.000
_cell.length_c   1.000
_cell.angle_alpha   90.00
_cell.angle_beta   90.00
_cell.angle_gamma   90.00
#
_symmetry.space_group_name_H-M   'P 1'
#
loop_
_entity.id
_entity.type
_entity.pdbx_description
1 polymer ?
#
loop_
_entity_poly.entity_id
_entity_poly.type
_entity_poly.pdbx_seq_one_letter_code
_entity_poly.pdbx_strand_id
1 'polypeptide(L)'
;MGMKLCQRFKRKLIDYVEGNLTEEENRIFNEHLEFCGRCRAELKELKGLYSVLEYDEVQLPENEFFEGLLDGLRRREIRLKPAHRFSVSGVLRILASAAAALVIIIFLNRNDNTVELTVPFSTLLEDREIAELGLSGVVDDKLIDDMSKVEDYLSPELDEAVEELTEVERAEFIKNLYEKYMIGT
;
A
#
# COMPACT_ATOMS: atom_id res chain seq x y z
N MET A 1 -28.07 -2.15 28.57
CA MET A 1 -27.18 -2.62 27.49
C MET A 1 -27.94 -2.53 26.17
N GLY A 2 -27.72 -1.58 25.26
CA GLY A 2 -28.62 -1.53 24.09
C GLY A 2 -28.31 -0.59 22.93
N MET A 3 -27.15 0.05 22.89
CA MET A 3 -26.80 0.97 21.79
C MET A 3 -25.45 0.62 21.16
N LYS A 4 -24.39 0.47 21.96
CA LYS A 4 -23.05 0.07 21.47
C LYS A 4 -23.04 -1.32 20.81
N LEU A 5 -23.79 -2.29 21.36
CA LEU A 5 -23.89 -3.63 20.76
C LEU A 5 -24.62 -3.60 19.41
N CYS A 6 -25.71 -2.84 19.30
CA CYS A 6 -26.43 -2.67 18.05
C CYS A 6 -25.57 -1.99 16.97
N GLN A 7 -24.73 -1.03 17.35
CA GLN A 7 -23.77 -0.41 16.42
C GLN A 7 -22.71 -1.42 15.93
N ARG A 8 -22.19 -2.27 16.82
CA ARG A 8 -21.29 -3.37 16.41
C ARG A 8 -21.98 -4.35 15.48
N PHE A 9 -23.23 -4.71 15.77
CA PHE A 9 -24.06 -5.56 14.92
C PHE A 9 -24.23 -4.96 13.53
N LYS A 10 -24.59 -3.66 13.44
CA LYS A 10 -24.79 -2.97 12.17
C LYS A 10 -23.54 -2.97 11.28
N ARG A 11 -22.35 -2.80 11.87
CA ARG A 11 -21.07 -2.84 11.12
C ARG A 11 -20.74 -4.21 10.54
N LYS A 12 -21.20 -5.28 11.19
CA LYS A 12 -20.92 -6.68 10.80
C LYS A 12 -22.13 -7.39 10.19
N LEU A 13 -23.14 -6.62 9.80
CA LEU A 13 -24.40 -7.16 9.28
C LEU A 13 -24.22 -7.83 7.91
N ILE A 14 -23.40 -7.22 7.06
CA ILE A 14 -23.05 -7.74 5.72
C ILE A 14 -22.23 -9.02 5.87
N ASP A 15 -21.16 -8.98 6.69
CA ASP A 15 -20.33 -10.16 6.98
C ASP A 15 -21.17 -11.35 7.49
N TYR A 16 -22.20 -11.09 8.31
CA TYR A 16 -23.12 -12.13 8.76
C TYR A 16 -23.97 -12.72 7.63
N VAL A 17 -24.46 -11.90 6.70
CA VAL A 17 -25.24 -12.35 5.55
C VAL A 17 -24.39 -13.14 4.56
N GLU A 18 -23.14 -12.73 4.35
CA GLU A 18 -22.19 -13.38 3.45
C GLU A 18 -21.48 -14.60 4.07
N GLY A 19 -21.67 -14.85 5.37
CA GLY A 19 -21.05 -15.99 6.06
C GLY A 19 -19.57 -15.79 6.40
N ASN A 20 -19.09 -14.56 6.41
CA ASN A 20 -17.68 -14.18 6.66
C ASN A 20 -17.33 -14.03 8.15
N LEU A 21 -18.29 -14.23 9.06
CA LEU A 21 -18.06 -14.16 10.49
C LEU A 21 -17.46 -15.45 11.04
N THR A 22 -16.58 -15.31 12.05
CA THR A 22 -16.07 -16.46 12.81
C THR A 22 -17.18 -17.14 13.60
N GLU A 23 -16.96 -18.38 14.05
CA GLU A 23 -17.96 -19.14 14.81
C GLU A 23 -18.37 -18.44 16.12
N GLU A 24 -17.41 -17.84 16.82
CA GLU A 24 -17.67 -17.08 18.05
C GLU A 24 -18.47 -15.80 17.78
N GLU A 25 -18.16 -15.09 16.69
CA GLU A 25 -18.90 -13.89 16.30
C GLU A 25 -20.33 -14.22 15.88
N ASN A 26 -20.53 -15.34 15.18
CA ASN A 26 -21.85 -15.84 14.82
C ASN A 26 -22.69 -16.16 16.05
N ARG A 27 -22.10 -16.78 17.08
CA ARG A 27 -22.77 -17.05 18.35
C ARG A 27 -23.26 -15.76 19.01
N ILE A 28 -22.37 -14.77 19.15
CA ILE A 28 -22.70 -13.46 19.73
C ILE A 28 -23.78 -12.74 18.90
N PHE A 29 -23.72 -12.85 17.57
CA PHE A 29 -24.71 -12.29 16.66
C PHE A 29 -26.10 -12.90 16.85
N ASN A 30 -26.17 -14.24 16.93
CA ASN A 30 -27.41 -14.96 17.13
C ASN A 30 -28.03 -14.66 18.50
N GLU A 31 -27.22 -14.62 19.56
CA GLU A 31 -27.67 -14.19 20.89
C GLU A 31 -28.25 -12.77 20.85
N HIS A 32 -27.60 -11.82 20.17
CA HIS A 32 -28.13 -10.46 20.02
C HIS A 32 -29.48 -10.41 19.28
N LEU A 33 -29.64 -11.23 18.24
CA LEU A 33 -30.85 -11.31 17.43
C LEU A 33 -32.05 -11.87 18.20
N GLU A 34 -31.84 -12.72 19.20
CA GLU A 34 -32.91 -13.24 20.05
C GLU A 34 -33.59 -12.13 20.86
N PHE A 35 -32.82 -11.15 21.34
CA PHE A 35 -33.32 -10.10 22.24
C PHE A 35 -33.55 -8.75 21.56
N CYS A 36 -32.96 -8.47 20.39
CA CYS A 36 -33.06 -7.17 19.72
C CYS A 36 -33.98 -7.19 18.49
N GLY A 37 -35.23 -6.75 18.66
CA GLY A 37 -36.20 -6.66 17.56
C GLY A 37 -35.81 -5.67 16.45
N ARG A 38 -35.07 -4.59 16.77
CA ARG A 38 -34.59 -3.60 15.79
C ARG A 38 -33.58 -4.21 14.82
N CYS A 39 -32.56 -4.87 15.36
CA CYS A 39 -31.52 -5.53 14.57
C CYS A 39 -32.08 -6.69 13.75
N ARG A 40 -33.11 -7.40 14.25
CA ARG A 40 -33.84 -8.42 13.48
C ARG A 40 -34.59 -7.83 12.29
N ALA A 41 -35.20 -6.64 12.44
CA ALA A 41 -35.87 -5.96 11.35
C ALA A 41 -34.86 -5.49 10.28
N GLU A 42 -33.75 -4.87 10.69
CA GLU A 42 -32.67 -4.45 9.78
C GLU A 42 -32.09 -5.64 9.00
N LEU A 43 -31.84 -6.77 9.67
CA LEU A 43 -31.36 -7.99 9.01
C LEU A 43 -32.37 -8.51 7.97
N LYS A 44 -33.67 -8.43 8.25
CA LYS A 44 -34.72 -8.85 7.32
C LYS A 44 -34.75 -7.96 6.07
N GLU A 45 -34.59 -6.65 6.24
CA GLU A 45 -34.51 -5.70 5.12
C GLU A 45 -33.28 -5.99 4.25
N LEU A 46 -32.11 -6.21 4.86
CA LEU A 46 -30.89 -6.53 4.13
C LEU A 46 -31.00 -7.85 3.35
N LYS A 47 -31.53 -8.91 3.97
CA LYS A 47 -31.79 -10.19 3.28
C LYS A 47 -32.77 -10.04 2.12
N GLY A 48 -33.76 -9.16 2.26
CA GLY A 48 -34.66 -8.80 1.17
C GLY A 48 -33.91 -8.20 -0.02
N LEU A 49 -32.99 -7.27 0.23
CA LEU A 49 -32.15 -6.68 -0.82
C LEU A 49 -31.24 -7.73 -1.49
N TYR A 50 -30.54 -8.55 -0.70
CA TYR A 50 -29.67 -9.62 -1.23
C TYR A 50 -30.45 -10.62 -2.07
N SER A 51 -31.67 -10.96 -1.66
CA SER A 51 -32.49 -11.88 -2.46
C SER A 51 -32.80 -11.33 -3.85
N VAL A 52 -32.93 -9.99 -4.01
CA VAL A 52 -33.13 -9.38 -5.33
C VAL A 52 -31.85 -9.43 -6.16
N LEU A 53 -30.69 -9.23 -5.53
CA LEU A 53 -29.38 -9.27 -6.19
C LEU A 53 -28.98 -10.68 -6.62
N GLU A 54 -29.35 -11.70 -5.85
CA GLU A 54 -29.03 -13.11 -6.14
C GLU A 54 -29.74 -13.64 -7.39
N TYR A 55 -30.88 -13.02 -7.78
CA TYR A 55 -31.56 -13.32 -9.05
C TYR A 55 -30.93 -12.63 -10.26
N ASP A 56 -29.96 -11.74 -10.06
CA ASP A 56 -29.19 -11.14 -11.16
C ASP A 56 -28.07 -12.11 -11.52
N GLU A 57 -28.41 -13.14 -12.32
CA GLU A 57 -27.43 -14.07 -12.87
C GLU A 57 -26.41 -13.29 -13.71
N VAL A 58 -25.26 -12.97 -13.09
CA VAL A 58 -24.14 -12.36 -13.80
C VAL A 58 -23.56 -13.44 -14.71
N GLN A 59 -23.84 -13.33 -16.00
CA GLN A 59 -23.19 -14.15 -17.01
C GLN A 59 -21.69 -13.82 -17.00
N LEU A 60 -20.87 -14.75 -16.52
CA LEU A 60 -19.42 -14.62 -16.68
C LEU A 60 -19.08 -14.63 -18.17
N PRO A 61 -18.19 -13.74 -18.63
CA PRO A 61 -17.67 -13.80 -19.99
C PRO A 61 -17.07 -15.17 -20.28
N GLU A 62 -17.11 -15.58 -21.56
CA GLU A 62 -16.47 -16.81 -22.00
C GLU A 62 -14.95 -16.77 -21.77
N ASN A 63 -14.32 -17.93 -21.58
CA ASN A 63 -12.87 -18.02 -21.30
C ASN A 63 -12.01 -17.30 -22.35
N GLU A 64 -12.46 -17.24 -23.62
CA GLU A 64 -11.79 -16.54 -24.71
C GLU A 64 -11.62 -15.03 -24.45
N PHE A 65 -12.58 -14.42 -23.72
CA PHE A 65 -12.49 -13.02 -23.31
C PHE A 65 -11.31 -12.78 -22.35
N PHE A 66 -11.12 -13.69 -21.39
CA PHE A 66 -10.03 -13.60 -20.42
C PHE A 66 -8.67 -13.84 -21.08
N GLU A 67 -8.58 -14.78 -22.02
CA GLU A 67 -7.36 -15.00 -22.81
C GLU A 67 -6.98 -13.76 -23.63
N GLY A 68 -7.94 -13.15 -24.31
CA GLY A 68 -7.72 -11.91 -25.07
C GLY A 68 -7.29 -10.73 -24.19
N LEU A 69 -7.83 -10.64 -22.97
CA LEU A 69 -7.44 -9.63 -21.99
C LEU A 69 -6.00 -9.83 -21.50
N LEU A 70 -5.62 -11.07 -21.17
CA LEU A 70 -4.24 -11.41 -20.76
C LEU A 70 -3.23 -11.14 -21.88
N ASP A 71 -3.57 -11.46 -23.13
CA ASP A 71 -2.75 -11.17 -24.29
C ASP A 71 -2.60 -9.66 -24.54
N GLY A 72 -3.66 -8.89 -24.30
CA GLY A 72 -3.64 -7.43 -24.37
C GLY A 72 -2.71 -6.80 -23.32
N LEU A 73 -2.71 -7.34 -22.10
CA LEU A 73 -1.81 -6.91 -21.02
C LEU A 73 -0.35 -7.28 -21.31
N ARG A 74 -0.08 -8.50 -21.78
CA ARG A 74 1.28 -8.95 -22.16
C ARG A 74 1.87 -8.12 -23.29
N ARG A 75 1.07 -7.75 -24.29
CA ARG A 75 1.54 -6.87 -25.40
C ARG A 75 1.79 -5.43 -24.97
N ARG A 76 1.27 -5.01 -23.81
CA ARG A 76 1.54 -3.72 -23.18
C ARG A 76 2.81 -3.71 -22.34
N GLU A 77 3.49 -4.85 -22.17
CA GLU A 77 4.85 -4.86 -21.64
C GLU A 77 5.69 -3.83 -22.38
N ILE A 78 6.32 -3.01 -21.56
CA ILE A 78 6.67 -1.63 -21.82
C ILE A 78 7.60 -1.59 -23.03
N ARG A 79 7.15 -0.96 -24.13
CA ARG A 79 8.06 -0.50 -25.18
C ARG A 79 8.94 0.59 -24.56
N LEU A 80 10.00 0.19 -23.87
CA LEU A 80 11.07 1.08 -23.46
C LEU A 80 11.55 1.78 -24.72
N LYS A 81 11.23 3.06 -24.86
CA LYS A 81 11.74 3.87 -25.97
C LYS A 81 13.27 3.76 -25.89
N PRO A 82 13.98 3.46 -26.99
CA PRO A 82 15.43 3.41 -26.95
C PRO A 82 15.91 4.76 -26.41
N ALA A 83 16.59 4.73 -25.26
CA ALA A 83 17.14 5.93 -24.64
C ALA A 83 17.97 6.66 -25.70
N HIS A 84 17.60 7.90 -25.98
CA HIS A 84 18.26 8.74 -26.97
C HIS A 84 19.76 8.75 -26.66
N ARG A 85 20.58 8.17 -27.55
CA ARG A 85 22.04 8.15 -27.42
C ARG A 85 22.57 9.58 -27.53
N PHE A 86 22.57 10.31 -26.42
CA PHE A 86 23.22 11.61 -26.34
C PHE A 86 24.73 11.41 -26.54
N SER A 87 25.28 12.10 -27.53
CA SER A 87 26.71 12.06 -27.84
C SER A 87 27.50 12.65 -26.67
N VAL A 88 28.08 11.76 -25.87
CA VAL A 88 28.83 12.06 -24.64
C VAL A 88 30.04 12.97 -24.90
N SER A 89 30.53 13.05 -26.15
CA SER A 89 31.70 13.85 -26.53
C SER A 89 31.47 15.36 -26.50
N GLY A 90 30.22 15.82 -26.63
CA GLY A 90 29.87 17.24 -26.58
C GLY A 90 29.81 17.78 -25.14
N VAL A 91 29.22 17.00 -24.23
CA VAL A 91 29.01 17.41 -22.83
C VAL A 91 30.32 17.36 -22.03
N LEU A 92 31.20 16.38 -22.32
CA LEU A 92 32.48 16.25 -21.62
C LEU A 92 33.43 17.45 -21.85
N ARG A 93 33.38 18.08 -23.03
CA ARG A 93 34.21 19.26 -23.35
C ARG A 93 33.74 20.52 -22.61
N ILE A 94 32.46 20.64 -22.34
CA ILE A 94 31.89 21.78 -21.61
C ILE A 94 32.18 21.65 -20.10
N LEU A 95 32.11 20.43 -19.55
CA LEU A 95 32.42 20.19 -18.13
C LEU A 95 33.91 20.34 -17.79
N ALA A 96 34.81 19.95 -18.70
CA ALA A 96 36.26 20.08 -18.47
C ALA A 96 36.74 21.54 -18.35
N SER A 97 36.10 22.48 -19.07
CA SER A 97 36.46 23.91 -19.03
C SER A 97 35.89 24.62 -17.80
N ALA A 98 34.70 24.23 -17.33
CA ALA A 98 34.11 24.77 -16.11
C ALA A 98 34.86 24.35 -14.83
N ALA A 99 35.34 23.10 -14.77
CA ALA A 99 36.09 22.59 -13.61
C ALA A 99 37.42 23.33 -13.39
N ALA A 100 38.16 23.65 -14.45
CA ALA A 100 39.42 24.39 -14.35
C ALA A 100 39.23 25.83 -13.84
N ALA A 101 38.16 26.51 -14.29
CA ALA A 101 37.83 27.85 -13.82
C ALA A 101 37.42 27.85 -12.33
N LEU A 102 36.65 26.85 -11.89
CA LEU A 102 36.27 26.70 -10.49
C LEU A 102 37.47 26.41 -9.59
N VAL A 103 38.41 25.56 -10.01
CA VAL A 103 39.65 25.30 -9.24
C VAL A 103 40.47 26.58 -9.07
N ILE A 104 40.59 27.41 -10.11
CA ILE A 104 41.33 28.68 -10.04
C ILE A 104 40.62 29.68 -9.11
N ILE A 105 39.28 29.77 -9.17
CA ILE A 105 38.50 30.66 -8.31
C ILE A 105 38.56 30.21 -6.84
N ILE A 106 38.48 28.90 -6.57
CA ILE A 106 38.59 28.32 -5.21
C ILE A 106 40.00 28.54 -4.66
N PHE A 107 41.04 28.41 -5.48
CA PHE A 107 42.43 28.61 -5.05
C PHE A 107 42.75 30.09 -4.78
N LEU A 108 42.15 31.01 -5.54
CA LEU A 108 42.33 32.46 -5.35
C LEU A 108 41.48 33.04 -4.21
N ASN A 109 40.36 32.40 -3.86
CA ASN A 109 39.43 32.89 -2.84
C ASN A 109 39.45 32.05 -1.55
N ARG A 110 40.60 31.43 -1.26
CA ARG A 110 40.79 30.52 -0.12
C ARG A 110 40.74 31.28 1.21
N ASN A 111 39.51 31.49 1.70
CA ASN A 111 39.19 31.88 3.06
C ASN A 111 39.07 30.59 3.88
N ASP A 112 39.90 30.40 4.91
CA ASP A 112 39.97 29.18 5.74
C ASP A 112 38.78 29.07 6.73
N ASN A 113 37.56 29.14 6.20
CA ASN A 113 36.35 28.83 6.95
C ASN A 113 35.89 27.42 6.56
N THR A 114 36.07 26.45 7.46
CA THR A 114 35.50 25.11 7.33
C THR A 114 33.99 25.20 7.47
N VAL A 115 33.28 25.15 6.33
CA VAL A 115 31.83 24.94 6.33
C VAL A 115 31.59 23.45 6.48
N GLU A 116 31.15 23.03 7.67
CA GLU A 116 30.54 21.72 7.86
C GLU A 116 29.23 21.69 7.08
N LEU A 117 29.26 21.11 5.89
CA LEU A 117 28.05 20.78 5.14
C LEU A 117 27.46 19.50 5.75
N THR A 118 26.46 19.66 6.61
CA THR A 118 25.58 18.55 6.98
C THR A 118 24.73 18.22 5.75
N VAL A 119 25.18 17.24 4.96
CA VAL A 119 24.41 16.72 3.83
C VAL A 119 23.38 15.75 4.42
N PRO A 120 22.05 16.00 4.30
CA PRO A 120 21.05 15.07 4.82
C PRO A 120 21.10 13.75 4.02
N PHE A 121 21.65 12.68 4.59
CA PHE A 121 20.86 11.65 5.29
C PHE A 121 19.52 11.12 4.71
N SER A 122 18.82 11.75 3.75
CA SER A 122 17.80 11.03 2.95
C SER A 122 18.49 10.16 1.88
N THR A 123 19.79 10.40 1.72
CA THR A 123 20.82 9.41 1.52
C THR A 123 20.41 7.97 1.89
N LEU A 124 20.30 7.16 0.84
CA LEU A 124 20.51 5.72 0.80
C LEU A 124 19.58 4.92 1.71
N LEU A 125 18.40 4.60 1.18
CA LEU A 125 17.74 3.30 1.34
C LEU A 125 18.64 2.33 2.11
N GLU A 126 18.29 2.09 3.36
CA GLU A 126 19.11 1.31 4.30
C GLU A 126 19.32 -0.15 3.83
N ASP A 127 18.62 -0.58 2.78
CA ASP A 127 18.83 -1.86 2.10
C ASP A 127 19.47 -1.73 0.72
N ARG A 128 20.64 -2.36 0.60
CA ARG A 128 21.42 -2.48 -0.64
C ARG A 128 20.64 -3.21 -1.75
N GLU A 129 19.68 -4.07 -1.39
CA GLU A 129 18.81 -4.79 -2.32
C GLU A 129 17.80 -3.86 -3.01
N ILE A 130 17.23 -2.88 -2.29
CA ILE A 130 16.22 -1.97 -2.86
C ILE A 130 16.86 -0.99 -3.86
N ALA A 131 18.09 -0.55 -3.58
CA ALA A 131 18.86 0.29 -4.50
C ALA A 131 19.18 -0.43 -5.82
N GLU A 132 19.39 -1.74 -5.79
CA GLU A 132 19.63 -2.56 -6.98
C GLU A 132 18.35 -2.76 -7.80
N LEU A 133 17.19 -2.88 -7.13
CA LEU A 133 15.87 -2.97 -7.76
C LEU A 133 15.47 -1.66 -8.47
N GLY A 134 15.76 -0.50 -7.89
CA GLY A 134 15.53 0.80 -8.55
C GLY A 134 16.34 0.99 -9.84
N LEU A 135 17.56 0.45 -9.90
CA LEU A 135 18.40 0.50 -11.10
C LEU A 135 17.95 -0.47 -12.21
N SER A 136 17.24 -1.55 -11.85
CA SER A 136 16.66 -2.50 -12.82
C SER A 136 15.35 -2.04 -13.48
N GLY A 137 14.82 -0.88 -13.06
CA GLY A 137 13.57 -0.32 -13.60
C GLY A 137 12.31 -1.07 -13.16
N VAL A 138 12.43 -1.91 -12.13
CA VAL A 138 11.30 -2.65 -11.52
C VAL A 138 10.48 -1.76 -10.59
N VAL A 139 11.12 -0.76 -9.98
CA VAL A 139 10.48 0.25 -9.14
C VAL A 139 10.64 1.60 -9.83
N ASP A 140 9.55 2.14 -10.37
CA ASP A 140 9.50 3.49 -10.96
C ASP A 140 8.75 4.46 -10.05
N ASP A 141 8.95 5.77 -10.27
CA ASP A 141 8.34 6.83 -9.47
C ASP A 141 6.80 6.74 -9.44
N LYS A 142 6.21 6.13 -10.48
CA LYS A 142 4.78 5.92 -10.59
C LYS A 142 4.30 4.79 -9.68
N LEU A 143 5.03 3.68 -9.60
CA LEU A 143 4.72 2.59 -8.69
C LEU A 143 4.84 3.05 -7.23
N ILE A 144 5.83 3.88 -6.92
CA ILE A 144 5.98 4.50 -5.59
C ILE A 144 4.78 5.41 -5.27
N ASP A 145 4.36 6.25 -6.22
CA ASP A 145 3.17 7.11 -6.07
C ASP A 145 1.88 6.30 -5.91
N ASP A 146 1.74 5.18 -6.63
CA ASP A 146 0.57 4.30 -6.52
C ASP A 146 0.56 3.51 -5.19
N MET A 147 1.74 3.10 -4.68
CA MET A 147 1.85 2.49 -3.35
C MET A 147 1.55 3.49 -2.23
N SER A 148 2.04 4.73 -2.35
CA SER A 148 1.75 5.80 -1.38
C SER A 148 0.24 6.12 -1.32
N LYS A 149 -0.48 6.08 -2.44
CA LYS A 149 -1.94 6.21 -2.44
C LYS A 149 -2.62 5.06 -1.72
N VAL A 150 -2.14 3.82 -1.92
CA VAL A 150 -2.70 2.65 -1.23
C VAL A 150 -2.46 2.71 0.27
N GLU A 151 -1.30 3.21 0.69
CA GLU A 151 -0.98 3.50 2.09
C GLU A 151 -1.95 4.53 2.67
N ASP A 152 -2.20 5.65 2.00
CA ASP A 152 -3.17 6.67 2.44
C ASP A 152 -4.60 6.13 2.65
N TYR A 153 -5.01 5.08 1.92
CA TYR A 153 -6.31 4.42 2.10
C TYR A 153 -6.33 3.38 3.24
N LEU A 154 -5.18 2.85 3.63
CA LEU A 154 -5.05 1.79 4.64
C LEU A 154 -4.59 2.31 6.01
N SER A 155 -3.90 3.45 6.04
CA SER A 155 -3.23 4.00 7.23
C SER A 155 -4.12 4.72 8.25
N PRO A 156 -5.25 5.40 7.92
CA PRO A 156 -5.94 6.23 8.91
C PRO A 156 -6.44 5.46 10.13
N GLU A 157 -6.90 4.23 9.94
CA GLU A 157 -7.45 3.37 11.00
C GLU A 157 -6.38 2.51 11.66
N LEU A 158 -5.26 2.25 10.97
CA LEU A 158 -4.19 1.38 11.45
C LEU A 158 -3.18 2.16 12.32
N ASP A 159 -2.84 3.38 11.93
CA ASP A 159 -1.90 4.22 12.67
C ASP A 159 -2.50 4.67 14.01
N GLU A 160 -3.79 5.06 14.01
CA GLU A 160 -4.51 5.43 15.23
C GLU A 160 -4.63 4.23 16.19
N ALA A 161 -4.90 3.02 15.66
CA ALA A 161 -4.95 1.80 16.46
C ALA A 161 -3.58 1.37 17.00
N VAL A 162 -2.49 1.61 16.27
CA VAL A 162 -1.12 1.26 16.70
C VAL A 162 -0.56 2.27 17.70
N GLU A 163 -0.93 3.55 17.59
CA GLU A 163 -0.58 4.60 18.56
C GLU A 163 -1.27 4.41 19.90
N GLU A 164 -2.47 3.81 19.93
CA GLU A 164 -3.18 3.49 21.17
C GLU A 164 -2.61 2.28 21.93
N LEU A 165 -1.75 1.47 21.31
CA LEU A 165 -1.16 0.28 21.95
C LEU A 165 -0.05 0.67 22.94
N THR A 166 -0.09 0.06 24.12
CA THR A 166 1.02 0.15 25.07
C THR A 166 2.24 -0.61 24.56
N GLU A 167 3.43 -0.27 25.09
CA GLU A 167 4.71 -0.94 24.73
C GLU A 167 4.65 -2.48 24.82
N VAL A 168 3.88 -2.99 25.78
CA VAL A 168 3.71 -4.44 25.99
C VAL A 168 2.83 -5.06 24.90
N GLU A 169 1.71 -4.41 24.57
CA GLU A 169 0.78 -4.87 23.54
C GLU A 169 1.39 -4.78 22.13
N ARG A 170 2.23 -3.76 21.90
CA ARG A 170 2.99 -3.60 20.65
C ARG A 170 3.98 -4.75 20.46
N ALA A 171 4.71 -5.15 21.50
CA ALA A 171 5.64 -6.27 21.43
C ALA A 171 4.92 -7.61 21.16
N GLU A 172 3.74 -7.80 21.74
CA GLU A 172 2.91 -8.99 21.51
C GLU A 172 2.31 -9.02 20.09
N PHE A 173 1.87 -7.87 19.59
CA PHE A 173 1.39 -7.71 18.22
C PHE A 173 2.47 -8.05 17.19
N ILE A 174 3.69 -7.53 17.37
CA ILE A 174 4.84 -7.83 16.50
C ILE A 174 5.14 -9.32 16.53
N LYS A 175 5.18 -9.94 17.71
CA LYS A 175 5.42 -11.39 17.85
C LYS A 175 4.37 -12.23 17.09
N ASN A 176 3.10 -11.87 17.19
CA ASN A 176 2.02 -12.56 16.49
C ASN A 176 2.12 -12.42 14.97
N LEU A 177 2.60 -11.28 14.46
CA LEU A 177 2.84 -11.09 13.03
C LEU A 177 3.98 -12.00 12.53
N TYR A 178 5.07 -12.09 13.27
CA TYR A 178 6.19 -13.00 12.94
C TYR A 178 5.75 -14.46 12.91
N GLU A 179 4.96 -14.91 13.90
CA GLU A 179 4.45 -16.29 13.94
C GLU A 179 3.44 -16.57 12.81
N LYS A 180 2.54 -15.62 12.52
CA LYS A 180 1.49 -15.81 11.52
C LYS A 180 1.99 -15.85 10.08
N TYR A 181 2.99 -15.02 9.76
CA TYR A 181 3.48 -14.87 8.40
C TYR A 181 4.81 -15.59 8.15
N MET A 182 5.32 -16.36 9.13
CA MET A 182 6.56 -17.12 9.00
C MET A 182 7.73 -16.26 8.50
N ILE A 183 7.75 -14.98 8.89
CA ILE A 183 8.82 -14.06 8.53
C ILE A 183 10.04 -14.52 9.34
N GLY A 184 10.87 -15.36 8.73
CA GLY A 184 12.06 -15.90 9.37
C GLY A 184 13.00 -14.77 9.80
N THR A 185 13.50 -14.88 11.03
CA THR A 185 14.68 -14.13 11.51
C THR A 185 15.93 -14.49 10.73
#